data_AF-A0A851GNE5-F1
#
_entry.id   AF-A0A851GNE5-F1
#
_cell.length_a   1.000
_cell.length_b   1.000
_cell.length_c   1.000
_cell.angle_alpha   90.00
_cell.angle_beta   90.00
_cell.angle_gamma   90.00
#
_symmetry.space_group_name_H-M   'P 1'
#
loop_
_entity.id
_entity.type
_entity.pdbx_description
1 polymer ?
#
loop_
_entity_poly.entity_id
_entity_poly.type
_entity_poly.pdbx_seq_one_letter_code
_entity_poly.pdbx_strand_id
1 'polypeptide(L)'
;MKKTIISRSRALVILASAVIIPQTQAALIITNSDMEINTLTGSGDFKTTAPTDWIQATGVSGTVGVIGDTRTSVTDDTTAPEHFAWLHLQGINNEAGQSIGDITSNLGQTIRITYDLTRRTNEGTNWNHRVRLYAGDGTGYTAASDTADPNADLSDAFLAEVTGANSGAPANTFESKTVDVTLPSTYTGSLDQLYLSFKNRAGTTAQLHFDDVTVTVIPEPSSSALLGLGGLALILRRRK
;
A
#
# COMPACT_ATOMS: atom_id res chain seq x y z
N MET A 1 42.49 58.91 43.35
CA MET A 1 41.45 57.85 43.43
C MET A 1 41.11 57.39 42.01
N LYS A 2 41.55 56.18 41.60
CA LYS A 2 41.26 55.60 40.28
C LYS A 2 39.89 54.90 40.33
N LYS A 3 38.93 55.32 39.51
CA LYS A 3 37.60 54.72 39.37
C LYS A 3 37.67 53.59 38.33
N THR A 4 37.57 52.35 38.77
CA THR A 4 37.47 51.17 37.89
C THR A 4 36.02 51.01 37.43
N ILE A 5 35.78 51.12 36.12
CA ILE A 5 34.46 50.91 35.50
C ILE A 5 34.35 49.43 35.13
N ILE A 6 33.50 48.70 35.85
CA ILE A 6 33.20 47.29 35.57
C ILE A 6 32.09 47.25 34.51
N SER A 7 32.48 47.03 33.25
CA SER A 7 31.55 46.77 32.15
C SER A 7 30.89 45.41 32.33
N ARG A 8 29.56 45.38 32.51
CA ARG A 8 28.77 44.14 32.52
C ARG A 8 28.32 43.82 31.10
N SER A 9 29.02 42.89 30.44
CA SER A 9 28.57 42.31 29.17
C SER A 9 27.25 41.57 29.37
N ARG A 10 26.16 42.10 28.81
CA ARG A 10 24.86 41.40 28.74
C ARG A 10 24.93 40.39 27.59
N ALA A 11 25.01 39.11 27.92
CA ALA A 11 24.85 38.04 26.94
C ALA A 11 23.41 38.05 26.43
N LEU A 12 23.23 38.43 25.15
CA LEU A 12 21.96 38.34 24.45
C LEU A 12 21.73 36.86 24.08
N VAL A 13 20.90 36.16 24.85
CA VAL A 13 20.45 34.80 24.51
C VAL A 13 19.30 34.94 23.51
N ILE A 14 19.60 34.66 22.25
CA ILE A 14 18.57 34.55 21.20
C ILE A 14 17.95 33.14 21.33
N LEU A 15 16.73 33.06 21.88
CA LEU A 15 15.93 31.84 21.78
C LEU A 15 15.38 31.75 20.36
N ALA A 16 15.96 30.88 19.53
CA ALA A 16 15.32 30.46 18.29
C ALA A 16 14.12 29.57 18.66
N SER A 17 12.91 30.11 18.54
CA SER A 17 11.69 29.30 18.59
C SER A 17 11.60 28.49 17.30
N ALA A 18 11.85 27.19 17.37
CA ALA A 18 11.53 26.28 16.28
C ALA A 18 10.00 26.28 16.10
N VAL A 19 9.52 26.87 15.01
CA VAL A 19 8.13 26.75 14.60
C VAL A 19 7.97 25.36 14.01
N ILE A 20 7.33 24.46 14.75
CA ILE A 20 6.92 23.16 14.23
C ILE A 20 5.65 23.40 13.43
N ILE A 21 5.77 23.42 12.10
CA ILE A 21 4.61 23.41 11.22
C ILE A 21 4.16 21.94 11.12
N PRO A 22 2.93 21.60 11.52
CA PRO A 22 2.43 20.24 11.28
C PRO A 22 2.40 20.03 9.77
N GLN A 23 3.17 19.05 9.28
CA GLN A 23 3.01 18.61 7.90
C GLN A 23 1.63 17.96 7.80
N THR A 24 0.75 18.56 7.00
CA THR A 24 -0.50 17.94 6.60
C THR A 24 -0.14 16.75 5.74
N GLN A 25 -0.34 15.56 6.28
CA GLN A 25 -0.23 14.31 5.55
C GLN A 25 -1.24 14.29 4.41
N ALA A 26 -0.78 13.97 3.20
CA ALA A 26 -1.69 13.74 2.09
C ALA A 26 -2.52 12.48 2.38
N ALA A 27 -3.81 12.51 2.05
CA ALA A 27 -4.66 11.34 2.19
C ALA A 27 -4.24 10.30 1.15
N LEU A 28 -4.11 9.05 1.58
CA LEU A 28 -4.11 7.91 0.67
C LEU A 28 -5.56 7.55 0.37
N ILE A 29 -5.88 7.37 -0.91
CA ILE A 29 -7.24 7.08 -1.36
C ILE A 29 -7.21 5.81 -2.18
N ILE A 30 -8.12 4.90 -1.88
CA ILE A 30 -8.41 3.75 -2.72
C ILE A 30 -9.87 3.86 -3.18
N THR A 31 -10.09 3.80 -4.49
CA THR A 31 -11.42 3.81 -5.09
C THR A 31 -11.78 2.40 -5.54
N ASN A 32 -13.07 2.07 -5.54
CA ASN A 32 -13.54 0.73 -5.88
C ASN A 32 -12.78 -0.36 -5.06
N SER A 33 -12.64 -0.12 -3.76
CA SER A 33 -11.85 -0.95 -2.84
C SER A 33 -12.44 -2.34 -2.61
N ASP A 34 -13.75 -2.43 -2.73
CA ASP A 34 -14.60 -3.62 -2.63
C ASP A 34 -14.89 -4.23 -4.01
N MET A 35 -14.32 -3.66 -5.09
CA MET A 35 -14.54 -4.12 -6.46
C MET A 35 -16.03 -4.14 -6.88
N GLU A 36 -16.91 -3.37 -6.26
CA GLU A 36 -18.35 -3.39 -6.58
C GLU A 36 -18.74 -2.42 -7.69
N ILE A 37 -17.86 -1.49 -8.07
CA ILE A 37 -18.04 -0.58 -9.20
C ILE A 37 -17.65 -1.29 -10.49
N ASN A 38 -18.22 -2.46 -10.71
CA ASN A 38 -17.94 -3.30 -11.87
C ASN A 38 -19.25 -3.61 -12.58
N THR A 39 -19.27 -3.44 -13.90
CA THR A 39 -20.46 -3.66 -14.75
C THR A 39 -20.75 -5.16 -14.96
N LEU A 40 -20.58 -5.99 -13.94
CA LEU A 40 -21.00 -7.38 -13.97
C LEU A 40 -22.54 -7.40 -13.94
N THR A 41 -23.14 -8.24 -14.78
CA THR A 41 -24.59 -8.24 -15.02
C THR A 41 -25.31 -9.35 -14.25
N GLY A 42 -24.57 -10.33 -13.75
CA GLY A 42 -25.08 -11.46 -13.01
C GLY A 42 -23.98 -12.23 -12.31
N SER A 43 -24.38 -13.06 -11.36
CA SER A 43 -23.43 -13.83 -10.57
C SER A 43 -22.74 -14.89 -11.44
N GLY A 44 -21.43 -15.07 -11.29
CA GLY A 44 -20.64 -15.97 -12.14
C GLY A 44 -20.21 -15.37 -13.47
N ASP A 45 -20.60 -14.13 -13.74
CA ASP A 45 -19.98 -13.36 -14.81
C ASP A 45 -18.49 -13.19 -14.55
N PHE A 46 -17.73 -13.21 -15.63
CA PHE A 46 -16.30 -12.99 -15.61
C PHE A 46 -15.93 -11.99 -16.69
N LYS A 47 -15.13 -10.99 -16.32
CA LYS A 47 -14.52 -10.05 -17.26
C LYS A 47 -13.01 -10.17 -17.19
N THR A 48 -12.36 -10.26 -18.35
CA THR A 48 -10.89 -10.24 -18.50
C THR A 48 -10.34 -8.81 -18.57
N THR A 49 -11.07 -7.85 -18.02
CA THR A 49 -10.66 -6.46 -17.90
C THR A 49 -10.58 -6.13 -16.43
N ALA A 50 -9.58 -5.35 -16.04
CA ALA A 50 -9.45 -4.91 -14.66
C ALA A 50 -10.72 -4.19 -14.17
N PRO A 51 -10.99 -4.24 -12.85
CA PRO A 51 -12.04 -3.43 -12.24
C PRO A 51 -11.93 -1.95 -12.59
N THR A 52 -13.03 -1.20 -12.50
CA THR A 52 -12.98 0.27 -12.60
C THR A 52 -11.92 0.82 -11.64
N ASP A 53 -11.10 1.76 -12.12
CA ASP A 53 -9.95 2.39 -11.41
C ASP A 53 -8.78 1.46 -11.07
N TRP A 54 -8.84 0.19 -11.44
CA TRP A 54 -7.71 -0.73 -11.34
C TRP A 54 -7.09 -0.92 -12.72
N ILE A 55 -5.77 -1.04 -12.76
CA ILE A 55 -5.03 -1.27 -14.00
C ILE A 55 -4.15 -2.50 -13.86
N GLN A 56 -4.05 -3.27 -14.94
CA GLN A 56 -3.02 -4.29 -15.07
C GLN A 56 -1.67 -3.59 -15.28
N ALA A 57 -0.63 -4.02 -14.56
CA ALA A 57 0.70 -3.50 -14.76
C ALA A 57 1.18 -3.73 -16.21
N THR A 58 1.99 -2.84 -16.75
CA THR A 58 2.66 -3.12 -18.04
C THR A 58 3.85 -4.07 -17.81
N GLY A 59 4.22 -4.84 -18.84
CA GLY A 59 5.39 -5.74 -18.79
C GLY A 59 5.15 -7.10 -18.12
N VAL A 60 3.92 -7.41 -17.72
CA VAL A 60 3.55 -8.71 -17.13
C VAL A 60 2.74 -9.57 -18.10
N SER A 61 2.73 -10.89 -17.84
CA SER A 61 1.90 -11.86 -18.55
C SER A 61 0.79 -12.37 -17.64
N GLY A 62 -0.40 -12.60 -18.19
CA GLY A 62 -1.55 -13.15 -17.46
C GLY A 62 -2.82 -12.36 -17.71
N THR A 63 -3.85 -12.67 -16.94
CA THR A 63 -5.18 -12.07 -17.07
C THR A 63 -5.57 -11.39 -15.78
N VAL A 64 -5.76 -10.07 -15.83
CA VAL A 64 -6.44 -9.32 -14.78
C VAL A 64 -7.92 -9.25 -15.11
N GLY A 65 -8.78 -9.41 -14.12
CA GLY A 65 -10.20 -9.43 -14.35
C GLY A 65 -11.04 -9.11 -13.13
N VAL A 66 -12.34 -9.25 -13.31
CA VAL A 66 -13.33 -9.23 -12.23
C VAL A 66 -14.16 -10.50 -12.34
N ILE A 67 -14.40 -11.18 -11.22
CA ILE A 67 -15.33 -12.32 -11.15
C ILE A 67 -16.49 -11.91 -10.24
N GLY A 68 -17.72 -12.30 -10.60
CA GLY A 68 -18.89 -12.14 -9.74
C GLY A 68 -19.20 -13.36 -8.85
N ASP A 69 -19.86 -13.11 -7.70
CA ASP A 69 -20.20 -14.01 -6.59
C ASP A 69 -20.41 -15.49 -6.98
N THR A 70 -21.42 -15.81 -7.78
CA THR A 70 -21.74 -17.21 -8.07
C THR A 70 -21.21 -17.70 -9.42
N ARG A 71 -19.92 -17.99 -9.53
CA ARG A 71 -19.45 -18.87 -10.61
C ARG A 71 -19.88 -20.30 -10.31
N THR A 72 -21.08 -20.67 -10.75
CA THR A 72 -21.69 -22.01 -10.56
C THR A 72 -20.97 -23.17 -11.26
N SER A 73 -19.70 -23.04 -11.64
CA SER A 73 -18.88 -24.18 -12.06
C SER A 73 -18.27 -24.88 -10.85
N VAL A 74 -19.08 -25.62 -10.09
CA VAL A 74 -18.81 -26.79 -9.21
C VAL A 74 -17.65 -26.74 -8.18
N THR A 75 -16.76 -25.74 -8.19
CA THR A 75 -15.56 -25.67 -7.34
C THR A 75 -15.22 -24.25 -6.87
N ASP A 76 -16.09 -23.27 -7.12
CA ASP A 76 -15.81 -21.83 -6.98
C ASP A 76 -16.85 -21.18 -6.06
N ASP A 77 -17.20 -21.84 -4.95
CA ASP A 77 -18.08 -21.27 -3.92
C ASP A 77 -17.26 -20.32 -3.04
N THR A 78 -16.74 -19.25 -3.65
CA THR A 78 -16.16 -18.11 -2.94
C THR A 78 -17.29 -17.16 -2.61
N THR A 79 -18.03 -17.41 -1.54
CA THR A 79 -18.94 -16.41 -1.00
C THR A 79 -18.09 -15.38 -0.26
N ALA A 80 -17.84 -14.22 -0.86
CA ALA A 80 -17.46 -13.06 -0.08
C ALA A 80 -18.70 -12.74 0.80
N PRO A 81 -18.58 -12.74 2.14
CA PRO A 81 -19.69 -12.34 2.97
C PRO A 81 -19.93 -10.86 2.69
N GLU A 82 -20.94 -10.56 1.86
CA GLU A 82 -21.51 -9.23 1.56
C GLU A 82 -21.20 -8.62 0.17
N HIS A 83 -20.30 -9.18 -0.64
CA HIS A 83 -19.87 -8.59 -1.92
C HIS A 83 -20.17 -9.45 -3.15
N PHE A 84 -20.43 -8.78 -4.28
CA PHE A 84 -20.81 -9.38 -5.55
C PHE A 84 -19.63 -9.56 -6.50
N ALA A 85 -18.49 -8.90 -6.30
CA ALA A 85 -17.38 -8.89 -7.23
C ALA A 85 -16.01 -8.83 -6.53
N TRP A 86 -14.97 -9.34 -7.18
CA TRP A 86 -13.60 -9.25 -6.67
C TRP A 86 -12.55 -9.15 -7.77
N LEU A 87 -11.38 -8.61 -7.44
CA LEU A 87 -10.23 -8.53 -8.33
C LEU A 87 -9.69 -9.94 -8.58
N HIS A 88 -9.51 -10.28 -9.85
CA HIS A 88 -8.97 -11.56 -10.28
C HIS A 88 -7.60 -11.41 -10.91
N LEU A 89 -6.63 -12.19 -10.43
CA LEU A 89 -5.31 -12.30 -11.04
C LEU A 89 -5.03 -13.75 -11.43
N GLN A 90 -4.98 -14.04 -12.73
CA GLN A 90 -4.52 -15.32 -13.26
C GLN A 90 -3.16 -15.23 -13.93
N GLY A 91 -2.31 -16.22 -13.68
CA GLY A 91 -1.01 -16.34 -14.31
C GLY A 91 0.13 -15.87 -13.41
N ILE A 92 1.27 -16.56 -13.53
CA ILE A 92 2.46 -16.23 -12.75
C ILE A 92 2.97 -14.84 -13.11
N ASN A 93 3.35 -14.08 -12.09
CA ASN A 93 3.82 -12.71 -12.18
C ASN A 93 2.78 -11.70 -12.70
N ASN A 94 1.52 -12.11 -12.87
CA ASN A 94 0.46 -11.17 -13.22
C ASN A 94 0.18 -10.22 -12.05
N GLU A 95 -0.19 -8.98 -12.37
CA GLU A 95 -0.14 -7.88 -11.42
C GLU A 95 -1.16 -6.80 -11.77
N ALA A 96 -1.91 -6.31 -10.77
CA ALA A 96 -2.85 -5.21 -10.92
C ALA A 96 -2.77 -4.26 -9.73
N GLY A 97 -3.01 -2.98 -9.99
CA GLY A 97 -2.88 -1.95 -8.97
C GLY A 97 -3.66 -0.68 -9.29
N GLN A 98 -3.58 0.27 -8.37
CA GLN A 98 -4.25 1.56 -8.44
C GLN A 98 -3.35 2.65 -7.85
N SER A 99 -3.45 3.85 -8.41
CA SER A 99 -2.82 5.05 -7.84
C SER A 99 -3.53 5.43 -6.55
N ILE A 100 -2.79 5.47 -5.44
CA ILE A 100 -3.32 5.73 -4.10
C ILE A 100 -2.93 7.11 -3.54
N GLY A 101 -2.14 7.89 -4.27
CA GLY A 101 -1.71 9.23 -3.88
C GLY A 101 -0.39 9.64 -4.54
N ASP A 102 0.28 10.65 -3.98
CA ASP A 102 1.56 11.13 -4.48
C ASP A 102 2.74 10.53 -3.69
N ILE A 103 3.87 10.28 -4.35
CA ILE A 103 5.07 9.73 -3.72
C ILE A 103 5.65 10.74 -2.73
N THR A 104 5.85 11.98 -3.15
CA THR A 104 6.60 13.00 -2.39
C THR A 104 5.96 13.28 -1.02
N SER A 105 4.64 13.23 -0.93
CA SER A 105 3.92 13.44 0.33
C SER A 105 3.96 12.25 1.29
N ASN A 106 4.39 11.09 0.81
CA ASN A 106 4.35 9.83 1.55
C ASN A 106 5.74 9.21 1.78
N LEU A 107 6.82 9.83 1.30
CA LEU A 107 8.20 9.35 1.55
C LEU A 107 8.50 9.20 3.05
N GLY A 108 9.18 8.11 3.39
CA GLY A 108 9.54 7.75 4.76
C GLY A 108 8.39 7.21 5.61
N GLN A 109 7.16 7.22 5.10
CA GLN A 109 5.99 6.77 5.86
C GLN A 109 5.82 5.25 5.77
N THR A 110 5.24 4.66 6.81
CA THR A 110 4.76 3.28 6.79
C THR A 110 3.28 3.25 6.46
N ILE A 111 2.93 2.58 5.36
CA ILE A 111 1.56 2.40 4.91
C ILE A 111 1.09 1.03 5.38
N ARG A 112 -0.02 1.01 6.12
CA ARG A 112 -0.78 -0.20 6.42
C ARG A 112 -1.76 -0.46 5.30
N ILE A 113 -1.68 -1.66 4.73
CA ILE A 113 -2.65 -2.17 3.77
C ILE A 113 -3.40 -3.34 4.41
N THR A 114 -4.72 -3.28 4.42
CA THR A 114 -5.58 -4.44 4.69
C THR A 114 -6.28 -4.85 3.42
N TYR A 115 -6.56 -6.14 3.28
CA TYR A 115 -7.26 -6.71 2.14
C TYR A 115 -7.72 -8.12 2.49
N ASP A 116 -8.76 -8.56 1.82
CA ASP A 116 -9.21 -9.94 1.84
C ASP A 116 -8.60 -10.68 0.65
N LEU A 117 -8.19 -11.92 0.89
CA LEU A 117 -7.55 -12.75 -0.12
C LEU A 117 -8.13 -14.16 -0.11
N THR A 118 -8.44 -14.67 -1.30
CA THR A 118 -8.73 -16.08 -1.49
C THR A 118 -8.08 -16.63 -2.77
N ARG A 119 -8.23 -17.95 -2.94
CA ARG A 119 -7.81 -18.68 -4.13
C ARG A 119 -8.87 -19.68 -4.51
N ARG A 120 -8.67 -20.30 -5.67
CA ARG A 120 -9.46 -21.43 -6.11
C ARG A 120 -8.94 -22.78 -5.55
N THR A 121 -9.87 -23.69 -5.24
CA THR A 121 -9.58 -25.01 -4.62
C THR A 121 -8.69 -25.95 -5.43
N ASN A 122 -8.74 -25.89 -6.75
CA ASN A 122 -8.03 -26.85 -7.61
C ASN A 122 -6.61 -26.43 -7.99
N GLU A 123 -6.12 -25.35 -7.41
CA GLU A 123 -4.82 -24.80 -7.73
C GLU A 123 -3.82 -25.28 -6.69
N GLY A 124 -2.61 -25.63 -7.12
CA GLY A 124 -1.62 -26.29 -6.27
C GLY A 124 -1.37 -25.58 -4.93
N THR A 125 -0.75 -26.29 -3.99
CA THR A 125 -0.53 -25.82 -2.62
C THR A 125 0.52 -24.72 -2.45
N ASN A 126 1.18 -24.28 -3.53
CA ASN A 126 2.15 -23.20 -3.50
C ASN A 126 1.57 -21.94 -4.15
N TRP A 127 1.13 -21.03 -3.29
CA TRP A 127 0.38 -19.84 -3.63
C TRP A 127 0.98 -18.69 -2.85
N ASN A 128 1.79 -17.93 -3.58
CA ASN A 128 2.45 -16.76 -3.08
C ASN A 128 1.80 -15.55 -3.73
N HIS A 129 1.66 -14.49 -2.95
CA HIS A 129 1.25 -13.19 -3.44
C HIS A 129 2.20 -12.13 -2.91
N ARG A 130 2.19 -10.98 -3.55
CA ARG A 130 2.99 -9.84 -3.11
C ARG A 130 2.10 -8.61 -3.09
N VAL A 131 2.30 -7.80 -2.07
CA VAL A 131 1.74 -6.45 -1.97
C VAL A 131 2.89 -5.49 -2.19
N ARG A 132 2.75 -4.61 -3.18
CA ARG A 132 3.84 -3.77 -3.67
C ARG A 132 3.43 -2.32 -3.74
N LEU A 133 4.42 -1.45 -3.54
CA LEU A 133 4.32 -0.03 -3.80
C LEU A 133 5.24 0.34 -4.97
N TYR A 134 4.69 1.05 -5.94
CA TYR A 134 5.44 1.58 -7.08
C TYR A 134 5.27 3.09 -7.20
N ALA A 135 6.25 3.70 -7.83
CA ALA A 135 6.13 4.97 -8.50
C ALA A 135 5.56 4.74 -9.91
N GLY A 136 4.63 5.60 -10.31
CA GLY A 136 3.97 5.59 -11.62
C GLY A 136 3.58 7.00 -12.04
N ASP A 137 2.80 7.09 -13.09
CA ASP A 137 2.23 8.35 -13.59
C ASP A 137 0.73 8.19 -13.90
N GLY A 138 0.12 9.21 -14.48
CA GLY A 138 -1.30 9.17 -14.85
C GLY A 138 -1.66 8.15 -15.95
N THR A 139 -0.68 7.47 -16.55
CA THR A 139 -0.88 6.39 -17.52
C THR A 139 -0.74 5.00 -16.91
N GLY A 140 -0.11 4.91 -15.73
CA GLY A 140 -0.01 3.68 -14.95
C GLY A 140 1.35 3.48 -14.30
N TYR A 141 1.69 2.21 -14.10
CA TYR A 141 3.01 1.80 -13.62
C TYR A 141 3.53 0.61 -14.43
N THR A 142 4.84 0.45 -14.45
CA THR A 142 5.51 -0.69 -15.07
C THR A 142 5.96 -1.63 -13.96
N ALA A 143 5.47 -2.88 -13.98
CA ALA A 143 5.94 -3.86 -13.02
C ALA A 143 7.32 -4.38 -13.45
N ALA A 144 8.22 -4.54 -12.49
CA ALA A 144 9.51 -5.18 -12.74
C ALA A 144 9.27 -6.65 -13.17
N SER A 145 9.90 -7.04 -14.29
CA SER A 145 9.88 -8.42 -14.77
C SER A 145 10.63 -9.32 -13.80
N ASP A 146 9.89 -10.17 -13.11
CA ASP A 146 10.33 -10.98 -12.00
C ASP A 146 10.99 -12.31 -12.45
N THR A 147 11.78 -12.27 -13.53
CA THR A 147 12.22 -13.50 -14.22
C THR A 147 13.22 -14.38 -13.47
N ALA A 148 13.88 -13.93 -12.39
CA ALA A 148 14.66 -14.85 -11.55
C ALA A 148 15.14 -14.30 -10.19
N ASP A 149 15.21 -12.99 -10.00
CA ASP A 149 15.91 -12.43 -8.84
C ASP A 149 15.00 -11.47 -8.08
N PRO A 150 14.67 -11.74 -6.80
CA PRO A 150 14.01 -10.74 -5.93
C PRO A 150 14.86 -9.48 -5.71
N ASN A 151 16.11 -9.47 -6.18
CA ASN A 151 17.03 -8.32 -6.20
C ASN A 151 17.41 -7.87 -7.62
N ALA A 152 16.81 -8.40 -8.69
CA ALA A 152 17.04 -7.84 -10.04
C ALA A 152 16.57 -6.39 -10.01
N ASP A 153 17.48 -5.48 -10.38
CA ASP A 153 17.31 -4.02 -10.35
C ASP A 153 15.86 -3.67 -10.64
N LEU A 154 15.15 -3.41 -9.54
CA LEU A 154 13.79 -2.98 -9.61
C LEU A 154 13.88 -1.62 -10.29
N SER A 155 13.23 -1.48 -11.45
CA SER A 155 13.20 -0.25 -12.23
C SER A 155 13.02 0.98 -11.32
N ASP A 156 13.41 2.18 -11.77
CA ASP A 156 13.18 3.47 -11.06
C ASP A 156 11.76 3.65 -10.49
N ALA A 157 10.82 2.81 -10.90
CA ALA A 157 9.45 2.70 -10.41
C ALA A 157 9.22 1.87 -9.12
N PHE A 158 10.12 1.04 -8.59
CA PHE A 158 9.77 0.22 -7.40
C PHE A 158 10.15 0.91 -6.09
N LEU A 159 9.26 0.85 -5.11
CA LEU A 159 9.46 1.51 -3.82
C LEU A 159 9.61 0.53 -2.66
N ALA A 160 8.71 -0.46 -2.56
CA ALA A 160 8.71 -1.44 -1.46
C ALA A 160 7.79 -2.64 -1.75
N GLU A 161 8.02 -3.74 -1.03
CA GLU A 161 7.19 -4.96 -1.11
C GLU A 161 7.08 -5.65 0.25
N VAL A 162 5.94 -6.30 0.49
CA VAL A 162 5.82 -7.43 1.42
C VAL A 162 5.39 -8.68 0.66
N THR A 163 6.15 -9.76 0.81
CA THR A 163 5.75 -11.08 0.31
C THR A 163 4.83 -11.75 1.34
N GLY A 164 3.64 -12.16 0.89
CA GLY A 164 2.77 -13.04 1.66
C GLY A 164 2.99 -14.49 1.23
N ALA A 165 3.41 -15.33 2.18
CA ALA A 165 3.38 -16.78 2.01
C ALA A 165 2.15 -17.32 2.74
N ASN A 166 1.14 -17.77 2.00
CA ASN A 166 -0.05 -18.37 2.60
C ASN A 166 0.07 -19.89 2.56
N SER A 167 0.80 -20.47 3.51
CA SER A 167 0.69 -21.91 3.72
C SER A 167 -0.60 -22.20 4.48
N GLY A 168 -1.51 -22.98 3.87
CA GLY A 168 -2.64 -23.60 4.56
C GLY A 168 -3.96 -22.82 4.65
N ALA A 169 -4.10 -21.65 3.99
CA ALA A 169 -5.40 -20.99 3.95
C ALA A 169 -6.47 -21.85 3.21
N PRO A 170 -7.72 -21.90 3.71
CA PRO A 170 -8.78 -22.65 3.06
C PRO A 170 -9.05 -22.05 1.69
N ALA A 171 -9.09 -22.90 0.67
CA ALA A 171 -9.46 -22.44 -0.65
C ALA A 171 -10.94 -22.05 -0.67
N ASN A 172 -11.26 -21.10 -1.55
CA ASN A 172 -12.56 -20.49 -1.72
C ASN A 172 -13.13 -19.76 -0.48
N THR A 173 -12.32 -19.46 0.52
CA THR A 173 -12.73 -18.61 1.64
C THR A 173 -11.82 -17.40 1.68
N PHE A 174 -12.40 -16.21 1.73
CA PHE A 174 -11.64 -14.99 1.94
C PHE A 174 -11.08 -14.96 3.35
N GLU A 175 -9.81 -14.60 3.44
CA GLU A 175 -9.12 -14.37 4.71
C GLU A 175 -8.57 -12.95 4.71
N SER A 176 -8.88 -12.20 5.76
CA SER A 176 -8.34 -10.87 5.95
C SER A 176 -6.85 -10.90 6.25
N LYS A 177 -6.12 -10.05 5.55
CA LYS A 177 -4.68 -9.85 5.67
C LYS A 177 -4.38 -8.41 6.05
N THR A 178 -3.24 -8.24 6.71
CA THR A 178 -2.70 -6.92 7.05
C THR A 178 -1.21 -6.96 6.80
N VAL A 179 -0.72 -5.97 6.06
CA VAL A 179 0.71 -5.76 5.81
C VAL A 179 1.07 -4.30 6.05
N ASP A 180 2.24 -4.07 6.61
CA ASP A 180 2.81 -2.74 6.77
C ASP A 180 3.99 -2.62 5.80
N VAL A 181 3.96 -1.62 4.93
CA VAL A 181 4.96 -1.37 3.90
C VAL A 181 5.56 0.02 4.10
N THR A 182 6.86 0.10 4.30
CA THR A 182 7.56 1.37 4.51
C THR A 182 8.11 1.91 3.20
N LEU A 183 7.72 3.14 2.84
CA LEU A 183 8.27 3.87 1.71
C LEU A 183 9.70 4.34 2.00
N PRO A 184 10.58 4.41 0.98
CA PRO A 184 11.90 4.97 1.17
C PRO A 184 11.80 6.44 1.61
N SER A 185 12.81 6.92 2.35
CA SER A 185 12.88 8.33 2.80
C SER A 185 13.24 9.30 1.67
N THR A 186 13.72 8.77 0.54
CA THR A 186 14.08 9.54 -0.64
C THR A 186 13.66 8.79 -1.89
N TYR A 187 13.21 9.53 -2.90
CA TYR A 187 12.94 9.02 -4.24
C TYR A 187 13.57 9.95 -5.26
N THR A 188 14.32 9.38 -6.21
CA THR A 188 15.09 10.13 -7.21
C THR A 188 14.56 9.97 -8.63
N GLY A 189 13.53 9.15 -8.83
CA GLY A 189 12.88 8.99 -10.13
C GLY A 189 12.01 10.19 -10.50
N SER A 190 11.56 10.23 -11.75
CA SER A 190 10.76 11.33 -12.30
C SER A 190 9.24 11.13 -12.17
N LEU A 191 8.81 9.97 -11.70
CA LEU A 191 7.42 9.61 -11.51
C LEU A 191 6.89 10.26 -10.21
N ASP A 192 5.61 10.58 -10.14
CA ASP A 192 5.03 11.35 -9.05
C ASP A 192 3.91 10.61 -8.31
N GLN A 193 3.27 9.62 -8.95
CA GLN A 193 2.17 8.87 -8.35
C GLN A 193 2.62 7.62 -7.62
N LEU A 194 2.03 7.38 -6.46
CA LEU A 194 2.22 6.18 -5.66
C LEU A 194 1.14 5.16 -6.01
N TYR A 195 1.55 3.99 -6.50
CA TYR A 195 0.68 2.88 -6.83
C TYR A 195 0.75 1.79 -5.77
N LEU A 196 -0.41 1.30 -5.33
CA LEU A 196 -0.55 0.02 -4.62
C LEU A 196 -0.84 -1.08 -5.65
N SER A 197 -0.16 -2.21 -5.52
CA SER A 197 -0.31 -3.35 -6.43
C SER A 197 -0.37 -4.69 -5.71
N PHE A 198 -1.20 -5.59 -6.24
CA PHE A 198 -1.23 -7.02 -5.90
C PHE A 198 -0.66 -7.84 -7.04
N LYS A 199 0.24 -8.76 -6.69
CA LYS A 199 0.87 -9.67 -7.65
C LYS A 199 0.56 -11.12 -7.33
N ASN A 200 0.21 -11.87 -8.37
CA ASN A 200 0.14 -13.32 -8.34
C ASN A 200 1.54 -13.92 -8.57
N ARG A 201 2.06 -14.64 -7.57
CA ARG A 201 3.29 -15.45 -7.64
C ARG A 201 2.99 -16.94 -7.53
N ALA A 202 1.73 -17.33 -7.48
CA ALA A 202 1.30 -18.70 -7.65
C ALA A 202 1.53 -19.09 -9.14
N GLY A 203 1.65 -20.39 -9.43
CA GLY A 203 2.06 -20.88 -10.75
C GLY A 203 1.22 -20.38 -11.94
N THR A 204 1.59 -20.75 -13.16
CA THR A 204 1.00 -20.23 -14.41
C THR A 204 -0.52 -20.41 -14.54
N THR A 205 -1.10 -21.40 -13.86
CA THR A 205 -2.55 -21.66 -13.87
C THR A 205 -3.27 -21.13 -12.65
N ALA A 206 -2.55 -20.58 -11.67
CA ALA A 206 -3.13 -20.14 -10.41
C ALA A 206 -3.89 -18.82 -10.57
N GLN A 207 -4.93 -18.68 -9.77
CA GLN A 207 -5.92 -17.63 -9.69
C GLN A 207 -5.99 -17.15 -8.25
N LEU A 208 -5.65 -15.88 -8.07
CA LEU A 208 -5.81 -15.22 -6.79
C LEU A 208 -6.92 -14.18 -6.90
N HIS A 209 -7.61 -14.01 -5.79
CA HIS A 209 -8.75 -13.12 -5.69
C HIS A 209 -8.54 -12.18 -4.51
N PHE A 210 -8.74 -10.88 -4.75
CA PHE A 210 -8.53 -9.84 -3.74
C PHE A 210 -9.79 -8.98 -3.63
N ASP A 211 -10.10 -8.60 -2.40
CA ASP A 211 -11.25 -7.76 -2.07
C ASP A 211 -10.95 -6.87 -0.84
N ASP A 212 -11.85 -5.94 -0.52
CA ASP A 212 -11.86 -5.13 0.71
C ASP A 212 -10.54 -4.43 1.04
N VAL A 213 -9.99 -3.75 0.04
CA VAL A 213 -8.68 -3.13 0.15
C VAL A 213 -8.78 -1.82 0.91
N THR A 214 -8.04 -1.67 2.01
CA THR A 214 -7.90 -0.38 2.69
C THR A 214 -6.44 0.03 2.81
N VAL A 215 -6.18 1.33 2.73
CA VAL A 215 -4.85 1.92 2.88
C VAL A 215 -4.90 3.01 3.93
N THR A 216 -3.97 2.96 4.89
CA THR A 216 -3.83 3.98 5.92
C THR A 216 -2.36 4.21 6.20
N VAL A 217 -1.98 5.45 6.49
CA VAL A 217 -0.61 5.70 6.96
C VAL A 217 -0.54 5.52 8.46
N ILE A 218 0.52 4.87 8.92
CA ILE A 218 0.89 4.76 10.33
C ILE A 218 1.76 5.96 10.71
N PRO A 219 1.32 6.82 11.66
CA PRO A 219 2.15 7.91 12.16
C PRO A 219 3.44 7.41 12.81
N GLU A 220 4.56 8.10 12.59
CA GLU A 220 5.81 7.74 13.24
C GLU A 220 5.70 7.87 14.78
N PRO A 221 6.12 6.83 15.54
CA PRO A 221 5.91 6.78 16.99
C PRO A 221 6.67 7.86 17.77
N SER A 222 7.70 8.46 17.18
CA SER A 222 8.52 9.51 17.79
C SER A 222 7.78 10.87 17.85
N SER A 223 6.94 11.18 16.88
CA SER A 223 6.25 12.47 16.78
C SER A 223 5.19 12.63 17.87
N SER A 224 4.43 11.57 18.16
CA SER A 224 3.43 11.56 19.23
C SER A 224 4.09 11.55 20.62
N ALA A 225 5.18 10.81 20.78
CA ALA A 225 5.96 10.80 22.02
C ALA A 225 6.62 12.16 22.29
N LEU A 226 7.18 12.82 21.28
CA LEU A 226 7.81 14.13 21.42
C LEU A 226 6.77 15.23 21.67
N LEU A 227 5.60 15.17 21.03
CA LEU A 227 4.50 16.09 21.32
C LEU A 227 3.96 15.88 22.74
N GLY A 228 3.84 14.62 23.18
CA GLY A 228 3.44 14.26 24.53
C GLY A 228 4.44 14.74 25.59
N LEU A 229 5.73 14.49 25.38
CA LEU A 229 6.80 14.93 26.28
C LEU A 229 7.00 16.45 26.25
N GLY A 230 6.92 17.07 25.08
CA GLY A 230 6.98 18.52 24.92
C GLY A 230 5.80 19.22 25.60
N GLY A 231 4.60 18.66 25.46
CA GLY A 231 3.40 19.12 26.17
C GLY A 231 3.52 18.97 27.68
N LEU A 232 4.01 17.81 28.15
CA LEU A 232 4.25 17.58 29.57
C LEU A 232 5.29 18.54 30.15
N ALA A 233 6.40 18.77 29.44
CA ALA A 233 7.43 19.71 29.85
C ALA A 233 6.90 21.16 29.94
N LEU A 234 6.04 21.56 28.99
CA LEU A 234 5.34 22.85 29.02
C LEU A 234 4.43 23.00 30.25
N ILE A 235 3.66 21.96 30.59
CA ILE A 235 2.80 21.94 31.78
C ILE A 235 3.64 22.02 33.06
N LEU A 236 4.73 21.25 33.15
CA LEU A 236 5.64 21.27 34.28
C LEU A 236 6.31 22.64 34.44
N ARG A 237 6.60 23.35 33.35
CA ARG A 237 7.16 24.71 33.39
C ARG A 237 6.16 25.77 33.88
N ARG A 238 4.85 25.61 33.61
CA ARG A 238 3.82 26.57 34.06
C ARG A 238 3.50 26.50 35.55
N ARG A 239 3.97 25.46 36.26
CA ARG A 239 3.67 25.22 37.69
C ARG A 239 4.74 25.75 38.66
N LYS A 240 5.68 26.57 38.19
CA LYS A 240 6.63 27.32 39.02
C LYS A 240 6.38 28.81 38.86
#